data_AF-A0A7X6NIA0-F1
#
_entry.id   AF-A0A7X6NIA0-F1
#
_cell.length_a   1.000
_cell.length_b   1.000
_cell.length_c   1.000
_cell.angle_alpha   90.00
_cell.angle_beta   90.00
_cell.angle_gamma   90.00
#
_symmetry.space_group_name_H-M   'P 1'
#
loop_
_entity.id
_entity.type
_entity.pdbx_description
1 polymer ?
#
loop_
_entity_poly.entity_id
_entity_poly.type
_entity_poly.pdbx_seq_one_letter_code
_entity_poly.pdbx_strand_id
1 'polypeptide(L)'
;MIRLKHLPLDDISISSPYGARSITVNGRYYWWHNGLDLKAQLNTPVYAVADGEVMAARYDNSYGYYIAIDHGKFGTLYAHLSHYKVTEGSIVKSGEIIGHTGSTGDTTGPHLHFEIRLGSYANFWERAHCDRSVFMNTIDPMLFIEDFLNKKDNLSVDEAAKIVQSAAGLEDKTMDYIVKHYRFGDDLVKKLAKAIQ
;
A
#
# COMPACT_ATOMS: atom_id res chain seq x y z
N MET A 1 4.54 -4.09 15.34
CA MET A 1 3.41 -4.51 14.49
C MET A 1 3.50 -3.71 13.20
N ILE A 2 3.58 -4.40 12.06
CA ILE A 2 3.57 -3.77 10.73
C ILE A 2 2.16 -3.22 10.50
N ARG A 3 2.06 -1.97 10.06
CA ARG A 3 0.79 -1.29 9.82
C ARG A 3 0.94 -0.33 8.65
N LEU A 4 0.02 -0.40 7.71
CA LEU A 4 -0.11 0.60 6.65
C LEU A 4 -0.83 1.83 7.22
N LYS A 5 -0.37 3.01 6.83
CA LYS A 5 -1.02 4.30 7.11
C LYS A 5 -1.73 4.86 5.88
N HIS A 6 -1.43 4.35 4.70
CA HIS A 6 -2.05 4.70 3.43
C HIS A 6 -2.03 3.48 2.48
N LEU A 7 -2.91 3.46 1.49
CA LEU A 7 -2.89 2.47 0.41
C LEU A 7 -1.87 2.86 -0.67
N PRO A 8 -1.27 1.90 -1.40
CA PRO A 8 -0.31 2.22 -2.44
C PRO A 8 -0.93 2.86 -3.70
N LEU A 9 -2.25 2.72 -3.87
CA LEU A 9 -3.08 3.30 -4.94
C LEU A 9 -4.42 3.77 -4.36
N ASP A 10 -5.14 4.63 -5.08
CA ASP A 10 -6.48 5.11 -4.69
C ASP A 10 -7.56 4.02 -4.78
N ASP A 11 -7.43 3.10 -5.73
CA ASP A 11 -8.29 1.93 -5.90
C ASP A 11 -7.47 0.65 -5.87
N ILE A 12 -7.96 -0.36 -5.16
CA ILE A 12 -7.29 -1.64 -4.97
C ILE A 12 -8.08 -2.72 -5.70
N SER A 13 -7.59 -3.07 -6.89
CA SER A 13 -8.09 -4.18 -7.68
C SER A 13 -6.94 -5.12 -8.01
N ILE A 14 -7.05 -6.38 -7.57
CA ILE A 14 -5.98 -7.37 -7.75
C ILE A 14 -6.03 -7.93 -9.17
N SER A 15 -4.89 -7.93 -9.84
CA SER A 15 -4.68 -8.59 -11.12
C SER A 15 -3.90 -9.90 -10.99
N SER A 16 -2.93 -9.96 -10.07
CA SER A 16 -2.20 -11.19 -9.74
C SER A 16 -1.90 -11.26 -8.23
N PRO A 17 -2.32 -12.32 -7.52
CA PRO A 17 -2.10 -12.46 -6.08
C PRO A 17 -0.66 -12.89 -5.75
N TYR A 18 -0.27 -12.72 -4.48
CA TYR A 18 0.98 -13.23 -3.93
C TYR A 18 1.05 -14.77 -3.95
N GLY A 19 2.25 -15.33 -4.15
CA GLY A 19 2.49 -16.77 -4.03
C GLY A 19 2.75 -17.50 -5.35
N ALA A 20 2.45 -18.80 -5.37
CA ALA A 20 2.77 -19.67 -6.51
C ALA A 20 1.99 -19.27 -7.78
N ARG A 21 2.68 -19.23 -8.91
CA ARG A 21 2.09 -18.95 -10.24
C ARG A 21 2.78 -19.76 -11.33
N SER A 22 2.27 -19.70 -12.55
CA SER A 22 2.90 -20.35 -13.72
C SER A 22 2.70 -19.43 -14.92
N ILE A 23 3.61 -18.47 -15.09
CA ILE A 23 3.55 -17.48 -16.16
C ILE A 23 4.90 -17.32 -16.85
N THR A 24 4.89 -16.94 -18.12
CA THR A 24 6.10 -16.57 -18.86
C THR A 24 5.99 -15.11 -19.32
N VAL A 25 6.98 -14.29 -18.97
CA VAL A 25 7.05 -12.87 -19.33
C VAL A 25 8.41 -12.61 -19.95
N ASN A 26 8.45 -11.99 -21.13
CA ASN A 26 9.69 -11.73 -21.88
C ASN A 26 10.61 -12.96 -22.03
N GLY A 27 10.02 -14.15 -22.19
CA GLY A 27 10.74 -15.42 -22.32
C GLY A 27 11.28 -16.01 -21.01
N ARG A 28 10.99 -15.40 -19.85
CA ARG A 28 11.36 -15.89 -18.52
C ARG A 28 10.16 -16.51 -17.83
N TYR A 29 10.35 -17.70 -17.27
CA TYR A 29 9.32 -18.42 -16.52
C TYR A 29 9.35 -18.01 -15.04
N TYR A 30 8.20 -17.61 -14.52
CA TYR A 30 7.98 -17.25 -13.13
C TYR A 30 7.04 -18.25 -12.48
N TRP A 31 7.56 -18.97 -11.48
CA TRP A 31 6.81 -19.95 -10.69
C TRP A 31 6.33 -19.41 -9.34
N TRP A 32 6.80 -18.22 -8.96
CA TRP A 32 6.46 -17.55 -7.72
C TRP A 32 6.28 -16.04 -7.94
N HIS A 33 5.46 -15.42 -7.10
CA HIS A 33 5.16 -14.01 -7.07
C HIS A 33 5.46 -13.43 -5.69
N ASN A 34 6.49 -12.60 -5.61
CA ASN A 34 7.02 -11.99 -4.38
C ASN A 34 6.17 -10.81 -3.85
N GLY A 35 5.12 -10.45 -4.57
CA GLY A 35 4.30 -9.28 -4.27
C GLY A 35 2.85 -9.49 -4.69
N LEU A 36 2.17 -8.37 -4.87
CA LEU A 36 0.78 -8.26 -5.29
C LEU A 36 0.73 -7.31 -6.49
N ASP A 37 0.12 -7.76 -7.58
CA ASP A 37 -0.02 -6.95 -8.79
C ASP A 37 -1.38 -6.26 -8.74
N LEU A 38 -1.37 -4.95 -8.54
CA LEU A 38 -2.54 -4.10 -8.48
C LEU A 38 -2.81 -3.46 -9.83
N LYS A 39 -4.04 -3.63 -10.32
CA LYS A 39 -4.50 -3.07 -11.59
C LYS A 39 -4.44 -1.54 -11.51
N ALA A 40 -3.72 -0.95 -12.46
CA ALA A 40 -3.61 0.50 -12.59
C ALA A 40 -3.42 0.87 -14.06
N GLN A 41 -3.83 2.07 -14.45
CA GLN A 41 -3.51 2.58 -15.79
C GLN A 41 -2.07 3.10 -15.81
N LEU A 42 -1.56 3.49 -16.99
CA LEU A 42 -0.31 4.23 -17.06
C LEU A 42 -0.46 5.56 -16.33
N ASN A 43 0.61 5.97 -15.64
CA ASN A 43 0.71 7.24 -14.93
C ASN A 43 -0.32 7.43 -13.78
N THR A 44 -0.83 6.35 -13.20
CA THR A 44 -1.60 6.42 -11.95
C THR A 44 -0.65 6.77 -10.79
N PRO A 45 -0.99 7.73 -9.90
CA PRO A 45 -0.17 8.06 -8.74
C PRO A 45 0.06 6.85 -7.83
N VAL A 46 1.30 6.70 -7.36
CA VAL A 46 1.70 5.67 -6.40
C VAL A 46 2.12 6.34 -5.09
N TYR A 47 1.60 5.83 -3.98
CA TYR A 47 1.77 6.45 -2.66
C TYR A 47 2.64 5.61 -1.72
N ALA A 48 3.45 6.29 -0.90
CA ALA A 48 4.12 5.65 0.23
C ALA A 48 3.08 5.16 1.25
N VAL A 49 3.12 3.88 1.61
CA VAL A 49 2.12 3.29 2.51
C VAL A 49 2.37 3.61 3.98
N ALA A 50 3.59 4.03 4.32
CA ALA A 50 4.01 4.42 5.65
C ALA A 50 5.19 5.41 5.55
N ASP A 51 5.47 6.13 6.64
CA ASP A 51 6.66 6.97 6.73
C ASP A 51 7.92 6.12 6.62
N GLY A 52 8.96 6.61 5.96
CA GLY A 52 10.19 5.85 5.82
C GLY A 52 11.29 6.59 5.07
N GLU A 53 12.40 5.90 4.89
CA GLU A 53 13.54 6.35 4.11
C GLU A 53 13.59 5.59 2.78
N VAL A 54 13.74 6.32 1.68
CA VAL A 54 13.86 5.74 0.34
C VAL A 54 15.25 5.12 0.21
N MET A 55 15.30 3.80 0.17
CA MET A 55 16.55 3.05 0.08
C MET A 55 16.97 2.75 -1.35
N ALA A 56 16.02 2.78 -2.29
CA ALA A 56 16.29 2.72 -3.71
C ALA A 56 15.25 3.49 -4.50
N ALA A 57 15.69 4.22 -5.53
CA ALA A 57 14.87 4.76 -6.61
C ALA A 57 15.66 4.57 -7.91
N ARG A 58 15.56 3.37 -8.50
CA ARG A 58 16.49 2.89 -9.53
C ARG A 58 15.77 2.12 -10.63
N TYR A 59 16.50 1.74 -11.67
CA TYR A 59 16.03 0.82 -12.70
C TYR A 59 16.65 -0.57 -12.51
N ASP A 60 15.83 -1.61 -12.64
CA ASP A 60 16.24 -3.01 -12.74
C ASP A 60 15.58 -3.65 -13.97
N ASN A 61 16.18 -4.71 -14.53
CA ASN A 61 15.66 -5.36 -15.72
C ASN A 61 14.34 -6.11 -15.48
N SER A 62 14.13 -6.65 -14.28
CA SER A 62 12.89 -7.35 -13.92
C SER A 62 11.85 -6.37 -13.38
N TYR A 63 12.21 -5.58 -12.36
CA TYR A 63 11.28 -4.65 -11.72
C TYR A 63 11.00 -3.39 -12.56
N GLY A 64 11.81 -3.10 -13.57
CA GLY A 64 11.75 -1.82 -14.27
C GLY A 64 12.20 -0.67 -13.36
N TYR A 65 11.58 0.50 -13.52
CA TYR A 65 11.73 1.55 -12.51
C TYR A 65 11.03 1.12 -11.23
N TYR A 66 11.76 1.16 -10.12
CA TYR A 66 11.24 0.77 -8.83
C TYR A 66 11.72 1.69 -7.71
N ILE A 67 10.93 1.70 -6.64
CA ILE A 67 11.24 2.38 -5.39
C ILE A 67 11.20 1.34 -4.27
N ALA A 68 12.16 1.38 -3.36
CA ALA A 68 12.13 0.62 -2.12
C ALA A 68 12.25 1.55 -0.92
N ILE A 69 11.40 1.36 0.09
CA ILE A 69 11.33 2.22 1.28
C ILE A 69 11.52 1.36 2.53
N ASP A 70 12.41 1.78 3.41
CA ASP A 70 12.56 1.21 4.76
C ASP A 70 11.68 1.99 5.75
N HIS A 71 10.81 1.27 6.45
CA HIS A 71 9.93 1.80 7.50
C HIS A 71 10.43 1.40 8.92
N GLY A 72 11.68 0.95 9.02
CA GLY A 72 12.40 0.57 10.24
C GLY A 72 12.15 -0.87 10.71
N LYS A 73 10.90 -1.35 10.64
CA LYS A 73 10.52 -2.72 11.06
C LYS A 73 10.14 -3.65 9.91
N PHE A 74 9.88 -3.05 8.77
CA PHE A 74 9.52 -3.66 7.51
C PHE A 74 9.91 -2.67 6.42
N GLY A 75 9.89 -3.11 5.18
CA GLY A 75 9.94 -2.20 4.07
C GLY A 75 8.98 -2.59 2.96
N THR A 76 8.93 -1.73 1.96
CA THR A 76 8.06 -1.89 0.79
C THR A 76 8.82 -1.70 -0.50
N LEU A 77 8.32 -2.33 -1.57
CA LEU A 77 8.84 -2.16 -2.92
C LEU A 77 7.68 -1.88 -3.88
N TYR A 78 7.91 -0.92 -4.78
CA TYR A 78 6.96 -0.44 -5.78
C TYR A 78 7.63 -0.53 -7.15
N ALA A 79 7.15 -1.38 -8.03
CA ALA A 79 7.80 -1.68 -9.30
C ALA A 79 6.91 -1.43 -10.52
N HIS A 80 7.51 -1.62 -11.69
CA HIS A 80 6.96 -1.35 -13.01
C HIS A 80 6.56 0.10 -13.21
N LEU A 81 7.19 1.03 -12.49
CA LEU A 81 6.86 2.45 -12.55
C LEU A 81 7.20 3.04 -13.94
N SER A 82 6.53 4.12 -14.32
CA SER A 82 6.95 4.92 -15.48
C SER A 82 8.09 5.88 -15.11
N HIS A 83 8.02 6.41 -13.89
CA HIS A 83 9.04 7.25 -13.26
C HIS A 83 8.82 7.33 -11.74
N TYR A 84 9.88 7.67 -11.02
CA TYR A 84 9.85 8.00 -9.59
C TYR A 84 9.93 9.53 -9.39
N LYS A 85 9.34 10.02 -8.30
CA LYS A 85 9.36 11.43 -7.85
C LYS A 85 10.24 11.67 -6.64
N VAL A 86 10.91 10.63 -6.15
CA VAL A 86 11.76 10.63 -4.96
C VAL A 86 13.18 10.22 -5.31
N THR A 87 14.12 10.55 -4.44
CA THR A 87 15.53 10.18 -4.57
C THR A 87 15.95 9.25 -3.45
N GLU A 88 16.94 8.40 -3.69
CA GLU A 88 17.56 7.59 -2.63
C GLU A 88 18.09 8.47 -1.49
N GLY A 89 17.92 8.01 -0.24
CA GLY A 89 18.21 8.73 1.00
C GLY A 89 17.17 9.77 1.43
N SER A 90 16.10 9.99 0.66
CA SER A 90 15.04 10.93 1.05
C SER A 90 14.06 10.31 2.05
N ILE A 91 13.52 11.14 2.95
CA ILE A 91 12.45 10.76 3.87
C ILE A 91 11.11 11.07 3.22
N VAL A 92 10.20 10.09 3.23
CA VAL A 92 8.84 10.24 2.72
C VAL A 92 7.81 10.07 3.83
N LYS A 93 6.65 10.70 3.65
CA LYS A 93 5.50 10.54 4.54
C LYS A 93 4.46 9.59 3.96
N SER A 94 3.70 8.93 4.83
CA SER A 94 2.56 8.14 4.38
C SER A 94 1.58 8.99 3.56
N GLY A 95 1.15 8.48 2.40
CA GLY A 95 0.28 9.20 1.46
C GLY A 95 1.02 10.16 0.53
N GLU A 96 2.35 10.29 0.64
CA GLU A 96 3.13 11.06 -0.32
C GLU A 96 3.22 10.33 -1.67
N ILE A 97 3.05 11.08 -2.77
CA ILE A 97 3.21 10.54 -4.12
C ILE A 97 4.69 10.31 -4.39
N ILE A 98 5.10 9.05 -4.46
CA ILE A 98 6.49 8.64 -4.66
C ILE A 98 6.82 8.36 -6.12
N GLY A 99 5.82 8.15 -6.97
CA GLY A 99 6.01 7.82 -8.38
C GLY A 99 4.69 7.65 -9.09
N HIS A 100 4.76 7.12 -10.33
CA HIS A 100 3.55 6.73 -11.06
C HIS A 100 3.73 5.37 -11.71
N THR A 101 2.62 4.63 -11.79
CA THR A 101 2.57 3.33 -12.44
C THR A 101 2.96 3.42 -13.91
N GLY A 102 3.57 2.36 -14.40
CA GLY A 102 4.05 2.26 -15.77
C GLY A 102 3.90 0.84 -16.29
N SER A 103 4.79 0.47 -17.19
CA SER A 103 4.89 -0.88 -17.73
C SER A 103 6.35 -1.19 -18.09
N THR A 104 7.28 -0.86 -17.19
CA THR A 104 8.73 -1.08 -17.38
C THR A 104 9.17 -2.41 -16.76
N GLY A 105 10.25 -3.01 -17.29
CA GLY A 105 10.75 -4.30 -16.83
C GLY A 105 9.96 -5.49 -17.37
N ASP A 106 9.90 -6.58 -16.60
CA ASP A 106 9.20 -7.81 -16.95
C ASP A 106 7.72 -7.72 -16.58
N THR A 107 6.92 -7.17 -17.50
CA THR A 107 5.49 -6.98 -17.33
C THR A 107 4.71 -7.35 -18.61
N THR A 108 3.45 -7.76 -18.45
CA THR A 108 2.50 -8.03 -19.54
C THR A 108 1.61 -6.82 -19.87
N GLY A 109 1.63 -5.77 -19.04
CA GLY A 109 0.85 -4.56 -19.22
C GLY A 109 0.87 -3.63 -17.99
N PRO A 110 0.24 -2.45 -18.07
CA PRO A 110 0.28 -1.48 -16.98
C PRO A 110 -0.33 -2.02 -15.67
N HIS A 111 0.44 -1.96 -14.59
CA HIS A 111 0.03 -2.30 -13.22
C HIS A 111 1.07 -1.78 -12.22
N LEU A 112 0.75 -1.86 -10.92
CA LEU A 112 1.72 -1.69 -9.85
C LEU A 112 2.05 -3.07 -9.27
N HIS A 113 3.32 -3.46 -9.32
CA HIS A 113 3.81 -4.57 -8.52
C HIS A 113 4.23 -4.04 -7.14
N PHE A 114 3.57 -4.51 -6.09
CA PHE A 114 3.75 -4.05 -4.72
C PHE A 114 4.19 -5.18 -3.80
N GLU A 115 5.27 -4.98 -3.06
CA GLU A 115 5.77 -5.96 -2.09
C GLU A 115 5.83 -5.37 -0.68
N ILE A 116 5.64 -6.23 0.32
CA ILE A 116 5.98 -5.97 1.72
C ILE A 116 7.04 -6.97 2.14
N ARG A 117 8.12 -6.48 2.78
CA ARG A 117 9.23 -7.30 3.24
C ARG A 117 9.48 -7.13 4.74
N LEU A 118 9.73 -8.24 5.44
CA LEU A 118 10.05 -8.27 6.86
C LEU A 118 11.49 -7.83 7.13
N GLY A 119 11.67 -7.07 8.21
CA GLY A 119 12.97 -6.55 8.63
C GLY A 119 13.37 -5.24 7.93
N SER A 120 14.58 -4.77 8.22
CA SER A 120 15.15 -3.58 7.59
C SER A 120 15.59 -3.84 6.16
N TYR A 121 15.82 -2.77 5.39
CA TYR A 121 16.28 -2.87 4.00
C TYR A 121 17.59 -3.65 3.83
N ALA A 122 18.47 -3.66 4.85
CA ALA A 122 19.67 -4.50 4.85
C ALA A 122 19.37 -5.98 4.54
N ASN A 123 18.20 -6.49 4.95
CA ASN A 123 17.79 -7.88 4.77
C ASN A 123 16.93 -8.08 3.51
N PHE A 124 16.69 -7.04 2.70
CA PHE A 124 15.83 -7.13 1.52
C PHE A 124 16.38 -8.09 0.49
N TRP A 125 17.69 -8.08 0.30
CA TRP A 125 18.37 -8.83 -0.74
C TRP A 125 18.96 -10.15 -0.22
N GLU A 126 18.89 -10.37 1.09
CA GLU A 126 19.30 -11.63 1.69
C GLU A 126 18.24 -12.71 1.43
N ARG A 127 18.71 -13.88 1.00
CA ARG A 127 17.86 -15.06 0.88
C ARG A 127 17.59 -15.59 2.28
N ALA A 128 16.34 -15.88 2.59
CA ALA A 128 16.02 -16.69 3.76
C ALA A 128 16.77 -18.03 3.62
N HIS A 129 17.52 -18.43 4.65
CA HIS A 129 18.30 -19.69 4.65
C HIS A 129 17.40 -20.92 4.86
N CYS A 130 16.10 -20.71 5.05
CA CYS A 130 15.08 -21.74 5.15
C CYS A 130 14.36 -21.86 3.79
N ASP A 131 14.67 -22.93 3.07
CA ASP A 131 14.11 -23.33 1.78
C ASP A 131 14.58 -22.53 0.55
N ARG A 132 15.15 -23.24 -0.43
CA ARG A 132 15.56 -22.69 -1.74
C ARG A 132 14.35 -22.23 -2.59
N SER A 133 13.13 -22.54 -2.16
CA SER A 133 11.88 -22.20 -2.82
C SER A 133 11.15 -20.97 -2.25
N VAL A 134 11.70 -20.29 -1.23
CA VAL A 134 11.10 -19.05 -0.71
C VAL A 134 12.04 -17.89 -1.01
N PHE A 135 11.74 -17.16 -2.08
CA PHE A 135 12.47 -15.96 -2.45
C PHE A 135 12.09 -14.83 -1.50
N MET A 136 13.12 -14.24 -0.86
CA MET A 136 13.07 -12.95 -0.16
C MET A 136 12.17 -12.96 1.09
N ASN A 137 12.44 -12.08 2.06
CA ASN A 137 11.63 -11.93 3.27
C ASN A 137 10.24 -11.31 3.00
N THR A 138 9.62 -11.63 1.86
CA THR A 138 8.34 -11.09 1.41
C THR A 138 7.18 -11.79 2.10
N ILE A 139 6.10 -11.04 2.30
CA ILE A 139 4.86 -11.52 2.87
C ILE A 139 3.70 -11.04 2.01
N ASP A 140 2.59 -11.76 2.05
CA ASP A 140 1.39 -11.39 1.32
C ASP A 140 0.93 -9.97 1.70
N PRO A 141 1.02 -8.99 0.77
CA PRO A 141 0.60 -7.62 1.03
C PRO A 141 -0.89 -7.50 1.33
N MET A 142 -1.69 -8.46 0.85
CA MET A 142 -3.14 -8.42 1.00
C MET A 142 -3.56 -8.46 2.48
N LEU A 143 -2.82 -9.18 3.33
CA LEU A 143 -3.08 -9.22 4.78
C LEU A 143 -3.11 -7.83 5.43
N PHE A 144 -2.26 -6.91 4.94
CA PHE A 144 -2.12 -5.56 5.48
C PHE A 144 -3.08 -4.57 4.81
N ILE A 145 -3.36 -4.79 3.53
CA ILE A 145 -4.37 -4.04 2.77
C ILE A 145 -5.76 -4.34 3.34
N GLU A 146 -6.10 -5.60 3.59
CA GLU A 146 -7.35 -6.00 4.23
C GLU A 146 -7.47 -5.43 5.64
N ASP A 147 -6.43 -5.49 6.47
CA ASP A 147 -6.44 -4.85 7.80
C ASP A 147 -6.70 -3.34 7.69
N PHE A 148 -6.12 -2.67 6.70
CA PHE A 148 -6.35 -1.25 6.45
C PHE A 148 -7.79 -0.96 6.01
N LEU A 149 -8.31 -1.71 5.03
CA LEU A 149 -9.66 -1.55 4.50
C LEU A 149 -10.72 -1.87 5.56
N ASN A 150 -10.56 -2.99 6.28
CA ASN A 150 -11.45 -3.41 7.35
C ASN A 150 -11.47 -2.40 8.50
N LYS A 151 -10.36 -1.71 8.80
CA LYS A 151 -10.36 -0.61 9.77
C LYS A 151 -11.06 0.63 9.27
N LYS A 152 -10.91 0.98 7.99
CA LYS A 152 -11.66 2.09 7.38
C LYS A 152 -13.17 1.81 7.42
N ASP A 153 -13.57 0.54 7.32
CA ASP A 153 -14.97 0.12 7.41
C ASP A 153 -15.46 -0.11 8.86
N ASN A 154 -14.58 -0.40 9.81
CA ASN A 154 -14.89 -0.62 11.24
C ASN A 154 -14.53 0.56 12.14
N LEU A 155 -14.73 1.80 11.70
CA LEU A 155 -14.72 2.94 12.61
C LEU A 155 -15.78 2.73 13.70
N SER A 156 -15.37 2.79 14.97
CA SER A 156 -16.35 2.87 16.05
C SER A 156 -17.17 4.16 15.89
N VAL A 157 -18.41 4.16 16.40
CA VAL A 157 -19.26 5.34 16.34
C VAL A 157 -18.59 6.54 17.01
N ASP A 158 -17.86 6.30 18.11
CA ASP A 158 -17.14 7.35 18.84
C ASP A 158 -15.93 7.91 18.07
N GLU A 159 -15.17 7.06 17.37
CA GLU A 159 -14.07 7.51 16.52
C GLU A 159 -14.59 8.30 15.32
N ALA A 160 -15.62 7.78 14.65
CA ALA A 160 -16.28 8.46 13.55
C ALA A 160 -16.83 9.83 13.99
N ALA A 161 -17.44 9.88 15.18
CA ALA A 161 -17.96 11.12 15.75
C ALA A 161 -16.85 12.15 15.95
N LYS A 162 -15.70 11.77 16.52
CA LYS A 162 -14.55 12.68 16.71
C LYS A 162 -13.99 13.21 15.40
N ILE A 163 -13.94 12.39 14.35
CA ILE A 163 -13.47 12.80 13.02
C ILE A 163 -14.41 13.86 12.43
N VAL A 164 -15.71 13.58 12.41
CA VAL A 164 -16.73 14.52 11.89
C VAL A 164 -16.74 15.80 12.72
N GLN A 165 -16.67 15.68 14.05
CA GLN A 165 -16.63 16.80 14.97
C GLN A 165 -15.46 17.73 14.70
N SER A 166 -14.26 17.17 14.61
CA SER A 166 -13.02 17.92 14.35
C SER A 166 -13.06 18.62 13.01
N ALA A 167 -13.50 17.92 11.95
CA ALA A 167 -13.54 18.46 10.60
C ALA A 167 -14.59 19.55 10.40
N ALA A 168 -15.76 19.42 11.04
CA ALA A 168 -16.88 20.36 10.89
C ALA A 168 -16.96 21.42 12.01
N GLY A 169 -16.13 21.34 13.05
CA GLY A 169 -16.14 22.26 14.19
C GLY A 169 -17.43 22.19 15.01
N LEU A 170 -18.01 21.00 15.17
CA LEU A 170 -19.30 20.81 15.85
C LEU A 170 -19.14 20.73 17.39
N GLU A 171 -20.10 21.31 18.11
CA GLU A 171 -20.16 21.18 19.57
C GLU A 171 -20.49 19.75 20.01
N ASP A 172 -20.01 19.34 21.19
CA ASP A 172 -20.24 18.00 21.77
C ASP A 172 -21.73 17.63 21.79
N LYS A 173 -22.58 18.58 22.21
CA LYS A 173 -24.04 18.39 22.29
C LYS A 173 -24.68 18.10 20.92
N THR A 174 -24.13 18.68 19.86
CA THR A 174 -24.61 18.50 18.49
C THR A 174 -24.23 17.12 17.99
N MET A 175 -23.00 16.68 18.25
CA MET A 175 -22.57 15.33 17.91
C MET A 175 -23.32 14.27 18.71
N ASP A 176 -23.58 14.50 20.00
CA ASP A 176 -24.36 13.58 20.83
C ASP A 176 -25.78 13.42 20.30
N TYR A 177 -26.40 14.53 19.88
CA TYR A 177 -27.72 14.50 19.24
C TYR A 177 -27.71 13.73 17.92
N ILE A 178 -26.73 14.00 17.04
CA ILE A 178 -26.62 13.30 15.75
C ILE A 178 -26.44 11.80 15.97
N VAL A 179 -25.55 11.40 16.87
CA VAL A 179 -25.25 9.99 17.12
C VAL A 179 -26.42 9.25 17.78
N LYS A 180 -27.03 9.83 18.83
CA LYS A 180 -28.00 9.12 19.68
C LYS A 180 -29.46 9.35 19.30
N HIS A 181 -29.78 10.47 18.67
CA HIS A 181 -31.16 10.90 18.47
C HIS A 181 -31.54 11.06 17.00
N TYR A 182 -30.57 11.16 16.09
CA TYR A 182 -30.85 11.15 14.66
C TYR A 182 -31.09 9.72 14.15
N ARG A 183 -32.06 9.57 13.25
CA ARG A 183 -32.36 8.26 12.66
C ARG A 183 -31.19 7.81 11.79
N PHE A 184 -30.62 6.64 12.12
CA PHE A 184 -29.38 6.13 11.51
C PHE A 184 -28.16 7.04 11.77
N GLY A 185 -28.15 7.73 12.92
CA GLY A 185 -27.07 8.64 13.30
C GLY A 185 -25.69 7.98 13.34
N ASP A 186 -25.63 6.74 13.81
CA ASP A 186 -24.43 5.90 13.82
C ASP A 186 -23.88 5.63 12.41
N ASP A 187 -24.74 5.21 11.49
CA ASP A 187 -24.37 4.94 10.09
C ASP A 187 -24.02 6.23 9.35
N LEU A 188 -24.77 7.31 9.58
CA LEU A 188 -24.50 8.63 8.99
C LEU A 188 -23.11 9.14 9.39
N VAL A 189 -22.79 9.11 10.69
CA VAL A 189 -21.51 9.62 11.21
C VAL A 189 -20.34 8.78 10.69
N LYS A 190 -20.50 7.45 10.57
CA LYS A 190 -19.48 6.59 9.93
C LYS A 190 -19.27 6.93 8.45
N LYS A 191 -20.35 7.16 7.69
CA LYS A 191 -20.27 7.56 6.27
C LYS A 191 -19.63 8.93 6.08
N LEU A 192 -19.98 9.90 6.92
CA LEU A 192 -19.37 11.23 6.91
C LEU A 192 -17.89 11.16 7.27
N ALA A 193 -17.54 10.43 8.34
CA ALA A 193 -16.14 10.22 8.73
C ALA A 193 -15.33 9.58 7.59
N LYS A 194 -15.90 8.61 6.88
CA LYS A 194 -15.30 7.98 5.70
C LYS A 194 -15.11 8.94 4.51
N ALA A 195 -16.00 9.91 4.34
CA ALA A 195 -15.90 10.91 3.26
C ALA A 195 -14.88 12.03 3.57
N ILE A 196 -14.61 12.28 4.85
CA ILE A 196 -13.62 13.27 5.30
C ILE A 196 -12.18 12.73 5.19
N GLN A 197 -12.00 11.40 5.27
CA GLN A 197 -10.72 10.69 5.19
C GLN A 197 -10.34 10.22 3.78
#